data_AF-A0A2G6IRI8-F1
#
_entry.id   AF-A0A2G6IRI8-F1
#
_cell.length_a   1.000
_cell.length_b   1.000
_cell.length_c   1.000
_cell.angle_alpha   90.00
_cell.angle_beta   90.00
_cell.angle_gamma   90.00
#
_symmetry.space_group_name_H-M   'P 1'
#
loop_
_entity.id
_entity.type
_entity.pdbx_description
1 polymer ?
#
loop_
_entity_poly.entity_id
_entity_poly.type
_entity_poly.pdbx_seq_one_letter_code
_entity_poly.pdbx_strand_id
1 'polypeptide(L)' 'MNPLHFLRMARWARHPPSAWRVRLVLGVVAVCLLLVAIERFVGVPDWLTLDPGLDHGRTRLLK' A
#
# COMPACT_ATOMS: atom_id res chain seq x y z
N MET A 1 10.65 2.71 19.49
CA MET A 1 9.81 1.48 19.43
C MET A 1 8.95 1.48 20.67
N ASN A 2 7.63 1.61 20.54
CA ASN A 2 6.77 1.85 21.70
C ASN A 2 6.23 0.53 22.25
N PRO A 3 6.50 0.13 23.51
CA PRO A 3 6.01 -1.14 24.08
C PRO A 3 4.49 -1.29 24.06
N LEU A 4 3.77 -0.17 23.98
CA LEU A 4 2.32 -0.14 23.79
C LEU A 4 1.86 -0.82 22.49
N HIS A 5 2.71 -0.89 21.45
CA HIS A 5 2.39 -1.63 20.23
C HIS A 5 2.30 -3.14 20.45
N PHE A 6 3.21 -3.71 21.26
CA PHE A 6 3.18 -5.13 21.62
C PHE A 6 1.95 -5.49 22.44
N LEU A 7 1.56 -4.64 23.39
CA LEU A 7 0.33 -4.85 24.17
C LEU A 7 -0.93 -4.83 23.30
N ARG A 8 -0.94 -3.99 22.26
CA ARG A 8 -2.06 -3.91 21.30
C ARG A 8 -2.13 -5.15 20.40
N MET A 9 -0.99 -5.68 19.96
CA MET A 9 -0.91 -6.95 19.22
C MET A 9 -1.34 -8.14 20.10
N ALA A 10 -0.89 -8.18 21.35
CA ALA A 10 -1.29 -9.22 22.30
C ALA A 10 -2.81 -9.19 22.57
N ARG A 11 -3.42 -8.00 22.60
CA ARG A 11 -4.88 -7.86 22.74
C ARG A 11 -5.63 -8.40 21.52
N TRP A 12 -5.12 -8.17 20.30
CA TRP A 12 -5.69 -8.77 19.08
C TRP A 12 -5.66 -10.29 19.08
N ALA A 13 -4.60 -10.90 19.62
CA ALA A 13 -4.51 -12.36 19.73
C ALA A 13 -5.55 -12.95 20.71
N ARG A 14 -5.85 -12.23 21.80
CA ARG A 14 -6.80 -12.67 22.85
C ARG A 14 -8.26 -12.33 22.54
N HIS A 15 -8.48 -11.17 21.93
CA HIS A 15 -9.80 -10.66 21.56
C HIS A 15 -9.73 -10.18 20.11
N PRO A 16 -9.84 -11.11 19.14
CA PRO A 16 -9.75 -10.75 17.75
C PRO A 16 -10.87 -9.77 17.39
N PRO A 17 -10.58 -8.72 16.61
CA PRO A 17 -11.62 -7.89 16.02
C PRO A 17 -12.55 -8.77 15.16
N SER A 18 -13.79 -8.31 14.95
CA SER A 18 -14.82 -9.12 14.29
C SER A 18 -14.30 -9.78 13.01
N ALA A 19 -14.53 -11.10 12.89
CA ALA A 19 -13.98 -11.90 11.80
C ALA A 19 -14.41 -11.39 10.41
N TRP A 20 -15.54 -10.69 10.33
CA TRP A 20 -15.99 -10.00 9.11
C TRP A 20 -15.03 -8.90 8.66
N ARG A 21 -14.57 -8.06 9.59
CA ARG A 21 -13.66 -6.95 9.29
C ARG A 21 -12.29 -7.47 8.84
N VAL A 22 -11.80 -8.55 9.46
CA VAL A 22 -10.56 -9.20 9.06
C VAL A 22 -10.66 -9.79 7.66
N ARG A 23 -11.76 -10.48 7.35
CA ARG A 23 -12.01 -11.04 6.01
C ARG A 23 -12.12 -9.97 4.93
N LEU A 24 -12.77 -8.84 5.21
CA LEU A 24 -12.85 -7.71 4.29
C LEU A 24 -11.44 -7.20 3.96
N VAL A 25 -10.63 -6.91 4.98
CA VAL A 25 -9.26 -6.41 4.79
C VAL A 25 -8.40 -7.43 4.04
N LEU A 26 -8.46 -8.72 4.42
CA LEU A 26 -7.72 -9.78 3.72
C LEU A 26 -8.15 -9.90 2.25
N GLY A 27 -9.44 -9.77 1.96
CA GLY A 27 -9.96 -9.76 0.59
C GLY A 27 -9.42 -8.57 -0.21
N VAL A 28 -9.45 -7.36 0.35
CA VAL A 28 -8.90 -6.16 -0.30
C VAL A 28 -7.40 -6.32 -0.56
N VAL A 29 -6.64 -6.80 0.43
CA VAL A 29 -5.20 -7.04 0.27
C VAL A 29 -4.94 -8.09 -0.81
N ALA A 30 -5.71 -9.17 -0.86
CA ALA A 30 -5.60 -10.18 -1.90
C ALA A 30 -5.85 -9.60 -3.30
N VAL A 31 -6.85 -8.73 -3.46
CA VAL A 31 -7.13 -8.03 -4.73
C VAL A 31 -5.97 -7.13 -5.13
N CYS A 32 -5.42 -6.33 -4.20
CA CYS A 32 -4.25 -5.48 -4.49
C CYS A 32 -3.03 -6.32 -4.89
N LEU A 33 -2.74 -7.41 -4.17
CA LEU A 33 -1.64 -8.30 -4.50
C LEU A 33 -1.81 -8.96 -5.86
N LEU A 34 -3.03 -9.37 -6.20
CA LEU A 34 -3.34 -9.94 -7.50
C LEU A 34 -3.09 -8.91 -8.62
N LEU A 35 -3.51 -7.66 -8.40
CA LEU A 35 -3.33 -6.58 -9.36
C LEU A 35 -1.85 -6.26 -9.60
N VAL A 36 -1.06 -6.18 -8.52
CA VAL A 36 0.40 -5.99 -8.59
C VAL A 36 1.09 -7.18 -9.26
N ALA A 37 0.66 -8.41 -8.96
CA ALA A 37 1.20 -9.60 -9.62
C ALA A 37 0.95 -9.52 -11.13
N ILE A 38 -0.28 -9.23 -11.54
CA ILE A 38 -0.64 -9.07 -12.96
C ILE A 38 0.23 -7.98 -13.62
N GLU A 39 0.37 -6.82 -12.97
CA GLU A 39 1.21 -5.72 -13.46
C GLU A 39 2.69 -6.13 -13.61
N ARG A 40 3.21 -6.94 -12.68
CA ARG A 40 4.60 -7.41 -12.72
C ARG A 40 4.86 -8.47 -13.79
N PHE A 41 3.88 -9.32 -14.08
CA PHE A 41 4.01 -10.43 -15.04
C PHE A 41 3.67 -10.04 -16.48
N VAL A 42 2.65 -9.20 -16.69
CA VAL A 42 2.22 -8.75 -18.03
C VAL A 42 2.98 -7.50 -18.47
N GLY A 43 3.52 -6.73 -17.52
CA GLY A 43 4.09 -5.41 -17.76
C GLY A 43 3.00 -4.35 -17.84
N VAL A 44 3.31 -3.17 -17.33
CA VAL A 44 2.43 -2.01 -17.48
C VAL A 44 2.60 -1.44 -18.88
N PRO A 45 1.52 -1.27 -19.65
CA PRO A 45 1.62 -0.70 -20.99
C PRO A 45 1.96 0.79 -20.92
N ASP A 46 2.59 1.34 -21.96
CA ASP A 46 3.15 2.69 -21.98
C ASP A 46 2.13 3.81 -21.67
N TRP A 47 0.84 3.56 -21.84
CA TRP A 47 -0.25 4.48 -21.48
C TRP A 47 -0.57 4.55 -19.98
N LEU A 48 -0.06 3.59 -19.19
CA LEU A 48 -0.13 3.58 -17.73
C LEU A 48 1.14 4.13 -17.07
N THR A 49 2.21 4.33 -17.84
CA THR A 49 3.42 4.99 -17.36
C THR A 49 3.11 6.45 -17.15
N LEU A 50 3.11 6.88 -15.88
CA LEU A 50 3.05 8.29 -15.54
C LEU A 50 4.32 8.95 -16.06
N ASP A 51 4.18 9.86 -17.03
CA ASP A 51 5.28 10.72 -17.45
C ASP A 51 5.68 11.58 -16.23
N PRO A 52 6.92 11.50 -15.73
CA PRO A 52 7.39 12.34 -14.64
C PRO A 52 7.63 13.77 -15.15
N GLY A 53 6.67 14.35 -15.87
CA GLY A 53 6.74 15.68 -16.49
C GLY A 53 6.64 16.84 -15.51
N LEU A 54 6.98 16.62 -14.24
CA LEU A 54 6.85 17.62 -13.20
C LEU A 54 8.13 17.74 -12.35
N ASP A 55 9.21 18.19 -12.98
CA ASP A 55 10.35 18.81 -12.31
C ASP A 55 9.90 20.16 -11.67
N HIS A 56 9.14 20.09 -10.58
CA HIS A 56 8.48 21.20 -9.88
C HIS A 56 9.40 22.05 -8.97
N GLY A 57 10.70 22.21 -9.28
CA GLY A 57 11.56 22.92 -8.31
C GLY A 57 12.90 23.47 -8.74
N ARG A 58 13.34 23.32 -10.00
CA ARG A 58 14.74 23.67 -10.36
C ARG A 58 14.95 24.95 -11.15
N THR A 59 13.93 25.80 -11.31
CA THR A 59 14.05 27.06 -12.09
C THR A 59 14.29 28.31 -11.24
N ARG A 60 14.49 28.18 -9.91
CA ARG A 60 14.80 29.32 -9.01
C ARG A 60 16.30 29.51 -8.72
N LEU A 61 17.20 29.10 -9.62
CA LEU A 61 18.66 29.30 -9.43
C LEU A 61 19.35 30.00 -10.62
N LEU A 62 18.60 30.68 -11.49
CA LEU A 62 19.16 31.49 -12.59
C LEU A 62 18.52 32.89 -12.64
N LYS A 63 18.56 33.64 -11.53
CA LYS A 63 18.28 35.08 -11.51
C LYS A 63 19.04 35.74 -10.38
#